data_AF-A0A833U935-F1
#
_entry.id   AF-A0A833U935-F1
#
_cell.length_a   1.000
_cell.length_b   1.000
_cell.length_c   1.000
_cell.angle_alpha   90.00
_cell.angle_beta   90.00
_cell.angle_gamma   90.00
#
_symmetry.space_group_name_H-M   'P 1'
#
loop_
_entity.id
_entity.type
_entity.pdbx_description
1 polymer ?
#
loop_
_entity_poly.entity_id
_entity_poly.type
_entity_poly.pdbx_seq_one_letter_code
_entity_poly.pdbx_strand_id
1 'polypeptide(L)'
;MAEKCKGSPLSLSFLGRLLAMQLQHVEAWYKLANYLNTSCIQGSLHSIDLLLSFVHENLPTHLILCFLYFGMFPEGAEIPVKQLIQFWIAEGFIRKKGSKKEEDVGEQYLDELISLNLIIPISRRTDGGVKTCSIHDLFRKFCIFKGSEMNYLEAPESLS
;
A
#
# COMPACT_ATOMS: atom_id res chain seq x y z
N MET A 1 -6.92 23.42 6.35
CA MET A 1 -6.60 21.99 6.11
C MET A 1 -7.22 21.48 4.81
N ALA A 2 -8.52 21.71 4.55
CA ALA A 2 -9.16 21.38 3.27
C ALA A 2 -8.48 22.02 2.03
N GLU A 3 -8.01 23.27 2.15
CA GLU A 3 -7.27 23.96 1.07
C GLU A 3 -5.91 23.33 0.75
N LYS A 4 -5.22 22.73 1.73
CA LYS A 4 -3.88 22.15 1.54
C LYS A 4 -3.90 20.78 0.88
N CYS A 5 -5.01 20.06 0.96
CA CYS A 5 -5.22 18.79 0.27
C CYS A 5 -5.76 18.96 -1.17
N LYS A 6 -5.80 20.20 -1.69
CA LYS A 6 -6.42 20.57 -2.98
C LYS A 6 -7.84 19.98 -3.17
N GLY A 7 -8.58 19.77 -2.08
CA GLY A 7 -9.90 19.17 -2.12
C GLY A 7 -9.94 17.67 -2.44
N SER A 8 -8.81 16.94 -2.46
CA SER A 8 -8.81 15.49 -2.66
C SER A 8 -9.52 14.77 -1.50
N PRO A 9 -10.68 14.13 -1.74
CA PRO A 9 -11.42 13.44 -0.69
C PRO A 9 -10.60 12.30 -0.07
N LEU A 10 -9.70 11.69 -0.86
CA LEU A 10 -8.82 10.59 -0.45
C LEU A 10 -7.73 11.07 0.53
N SER A 11 -7.14 12.24 0.30
CA SER A 11 -6.16 12.83 1.22
C SER A 11 -6.83 13.24 2.54
N LEU A 12 -8.05 13.76 2.48
CA LEU A 12 -8.85 14.11 3.66
C LEU A 12 -9.36 12.88 4.41
N SER A 13 -9.77 11.82 3.73
CA SER A 13 -10.22 10.57 4.37
C SER A 13 -9.05 9.80 4.99
N PHE A 14 -7.88 9.81 4.34
CA PHE A 14 -6.64 9.28 4.90
C PHE A 14 -6.23 10.04 6.15
N LEU A 15 -6.15 11.38 6.08
CA LEU A 15 -5.85 12.22 7.26
C LEU A 15 -6.91 12.06 8.36
N GLY A 16 -8.20 11.99 8.00
CA GLY A 16 -9.30 11.81 8.95
C GLY A 16 -9.25 10.44 9.65
N ARG A 17 -8.89 9.37 8.92
CA ARG A 17 -8.74 8.02 9.50
C ARG A 17 -7.46 7.92 10.33
N LEU A 18 -6.37 8.57 9.88
CA LEU A 18 -5.12 8.71 10.63
C LEU A 18 -5.37 9.48 11.95
N LEU A 19 -6.14 10.57 11.91
CA LEU A 19 -6.56 11.37 13.07
C LEU A 19 -7.47 10.57 14.01
N ALA A 20 -8.44 9.83 13.48
CA ALA A 20 -9.37 9.01 14.28
C ALA A 20 -8.67 7.85 15.01
N MET A 21 -7.58 7.31 14.44
CA MET A 21 -6.73 6.31 15.10
C MET A 21 -5.71 6.93 16.08
N GLN A 22 -5.55 8.25 16.12
CA GLN A 22 -4.50 8.98 16.85
C GLN A 22 -4.95 9.83 18.04
N LEU A 23 -6.13 9.58 18.62
CA LEU A 23 -6.51 10.18 19.92
C LEU A 23 -5.53 9.88 21.08
N GLN A 24 -4.45 9.11 20.86
CA GLN A 24 -3.47 8.73 21.87
C GLN A 24 -2.09 9.45 21.79
N HIS A 25 -1.69 10.11 20.70
CA HIS A 25 -0.34 10.69 20.59
C HIS A 25 -0.26 11.99 19.76
N VAL A 26 -0.47 13.13 20.42
CA VAL A 26 -0.60 14.48 19.83
C VAL A 26 0.72 15.10 19.33
N GLU A 27 1.86 14.76 19.93
CA GLU A 27 3.16 15.41 19.61
C GLU A 27 3.81 14.92 18.31
N ALA A 28 3.50 13.70 17.89
CA ALA A 28 3.96 13.16 16.60
C ALA A 28 3.32 13.92 15.42
N TRP A 29 2.09 14.43 15.60
CA TRP A 29 1.34 15.12 14.55
C TRP A 29 1.76 16.56 14.33
N TYR A 30 2.11 17.30 15.38
CA TYR A 30 2.60 18.68 15.23
C TYR A 30 3.89 18.72 14.40
N LYS A 31 4.72 17.68 14.51
CA LYS A 31 5.91 17.49 13.68
C LYS A 31 5.53 17.06 12.26
N LEU A 32 4.66 16.06 12.09
CA LEU A 32 4.27 15.59 10.76
C LEU A 32 3.54 16.66 9.92
N ALA A 33 2.66 17.45 10.53
CA ALA A 33 1.90 18.52 9.86
C ALA A 33 2.74 19.76 9.52
N ASN A 34 3.71 20.14 10.36
CA ASN A 34 4.65 21.20 10.00
C ASN A 34 5.61 20.77 8.89
N TYR A 35 5.94 19.47 8.80
CA TYR A 35 6.92 18.95 7.86
C TYR A 35 6.33 18.54 6.50
N LEU A 36 5.10 18.03 6.43
CA LEU A 36 4.37 17.89 5.15
C LEU A 36 4.13 19.26 4.47
N ASN A 37 4.10 20.32 5.27
CA ASN A 37 3.98 21.70 4.81
C ASN A 37 5.29 22.26 4.22
N THR A 38 6.44 21.65 4.52
CA THR A 38 7.77 22.04 4.00
C THR A 38 8.31 21.06 2.95
N SER A 39 7.90 19.78 2.97
CA SER A 39 8.41 18.72 2.09
C SER A 39 7.77 18.65 0.69
N CYS A 40 6.88 19.57 0.34
CA CYS A 40 6.57 19.83 -1.07
C CYS A 40 7.80 20.35 -1.86
N ILE A 41 8.92 20.66 -1.18
CA ILE A 41 10.10 21.29 -1.79
C ILE A 41 11.38 20.45 -1.65
N GLN A 42 11.52 19.52 -0.70
CA GLN A 42 12.75 18.70 -0.57
C GLN A 42 12.56 17.48 0.35
N GLY A 43 12.90 16.28 -0.14
CA GLY A 43 13.29 15.13 0.71
C GLY A 43 12.41 13.88 0.65
N SER A 44 12.61 13.03 -0.36
CA SER A 44 11.96 11.71 -0.50
C SER A 44 12.34 10.69 0.60
N LEU A 45 13.52 10.86 1.22
CA LEU A 45 14.06 9.91 2.20
C LEU A 45 13.27 9.90 3.53
N HIS A 46 12.85 11.05 4.02
CA HIS A 46 12.13 11.13 5.30
C HIS A 46 10.68 10.62 5.21
N SER A 47 10.07 10.73 4.03
CA SER A 47 8.76 10.14 3.75
C SER A 47 8.80 8.62 3.75
N ILE A 48 9.92 8.02 3.33
CA ILE A 48 10.12 6.58 3.32
C ILE A 48 10.26 6.05 4.75
N ASP A 49 11.00 6.73 5.63
CA ASP A 49 11.17 6.33 7.04
C ASP A 49 9.85 6.29 7.81
N LEU A 50 8.99 7.29 7.63
CA LEU A 50 7.65 7.35 8.24
C LEU A 50 6.73 6.24 7.73
N LEU A 51 6.82 5.93 6.44
CA LEU A 51 6.07 4.86 5.80
C LEU A 51 6.57 3.50 6.27
N LEU A 52 7.88 3.39 6.52
CA LEU A 52 8.54 2.26 7.16
C LEU A 52 7.97 2.01 8.56
N SER A 53 7.92 3.05 9.40
CA SER A 53 7.32 2.97 10.75
C SER A 53 5.86 2.56 10.66
N PHE A 54 5.08 3.17 9.77
CA PHE A 54 3.68 2.80 9.56
C PHE A 54 3.51 1.33 9.17
N VAL A 55 4.28 0.84 8.19
CA VAL A 55 4.24 -0.56 7.75
C VAL A 55 4.68 -1.51 8.87
N HIS A 56 5.74 -1.17 9.62
CA HIS A 56 6.21 -1.99 10.74
C HIS A 56 5.21 -2.08 11.89
N GLU A 57 4.48 -0.99 12.17
CA GLU A 57 3.55 -0.93 13.29
C GLU A 57 2.16 -1.47 12.93
N ASN A 58 1.72 -1.31 11.67
CA ASN A 58 0.32 -1.49 11.30
C ASN A 58 0.08 -2.54 10.21
N LEU A 59 1.13 -3.06 9.56
CA LEU A 59 0.97 -4.09 8.52
C LEU A 59 1.30 -5.49 9.07
N PRO A 60 0.31 -6.37 9.24
CA PRO A 60 0.57 -7.75 9.60
C PRO A 60 1.59 -8.40 8.68
N THR A 61 2.45 -9.26 9.22
CA THR A 61 3.55 -9.91 8.48
C THR A 61 3.09 -10.62 7.20
N HIS A 62 1.85 -11.12 7.17
CA HIS A 62 1.28 -11.82 6.02
C HIS A 62 0.89 -10.89 4.86
N LEU A 63 0.69 -9.58 5.10
CA LEU A 63 0.35 -8.59 4.06
C LEU A 63 1.58 -7.91 3.46
N ILE A 64 2.72 -7.91 4.15
CA ILE A 64 3.94 -7.20 3.72
C ILE A 64 4.37 -7.68 2.33
N LEU A 65 4.45 -8.99 2.10
CA LEU A 65 4.88 -9.54 0.80
C LEU A 65 3.89 -9.18 -0.33
N CYS A 66 2.59 -9.25 -0.04
CA CYS A 66 1.54 -8.86 -0.99
C CYS A 66 1.63 -7.36 -1.37
N PHE A 67 1.90 -6.51 -0.37
CA PHE A 67 2.08 -5.07 -0.58
C PHE A 67 3.36 -4.75 -1.37
N LEU A 68 4.49 -5.36 -1.00
CA LEU A 68 5.76 -5.13 -1.69
C LEU A 68 5.73 -5.57 -3.16
N TYR A 69 4.93 -6.60 -3.49
CA TYR A 69 4.75 -7.06 -4.86
C TYR A 69 4.23 -5.96 -5.81
N PHE A 70 3.52 -4.96 -5.30
CA PHE A 70 3.08 -3.83 -6.11
C PHE A 70 4.23 -3.00 -6.71
N GLY A 71 5.45 -3.12 -6.16
CA GLY A 71 6.66 -2.51 -6.72
C GLY A 71 7.00 -2.99 -8.14
N MET A 72 6.52 -4.19 -8.53
CA MET A 72 6.75 -4.77 -9.86
C MET A 72 5.88 -4.16 -10.96
N PHE A 73 4.79 -3.49 -10.61
CA PHE A 73 3.89 -2.89 -11.60
C PHE A 73 4.39 -1.51 -12.02
N PRO A 74 4.08 -1.05 -13.26
CA PRO A 74 4.44 0.30 -13.68
C PRO A 74 3.66 1.37 -12.90
N GLU A 75 4.18 2.59 -12.92
CA GLU A 75 3.53 3.75 -12.31
C GLU A 75 2.15 3.99 -12.94
N GLY A 76 1.13 4.28 -12.11
CA GLY A 76 -0.25 4.49 -12.58
C GLY A 76 -0.94 3.26 -13.19
N ALA A 77 -0.37 2.05 -13.05
CA ALA A 77 -0.97 0.84 -13.62
C ALA A 77 -2.35 0.54 -13.01
N GLU A 78 -3.31 0.20 -13.86
CA GLU A 78 -4.56 -0.44 -13.46
C GLU A 78 -4.37 -1.97 -13.49
N ILE A 79 -4.39 -2.58 -12.31
CA ILE A 79 -4.00 -3.97 -12.08
C ILE A 79 -5.25 -4.84 -11.97
N PRO A 80 -5.43 -5.87 -12.81
CA PRO A 80 -6.52 -6.83 -12.66
C PRO A 80 -6.37 -7.66 -11.37
N VAL A 81 -7.34 -7.56 -10.47
CA VAL A 81 -7.29 -8.19 -9.14
C VAL A 81 -7.18 -9.71 -9.23
N LYS A 82 -7.91 -10.33 -10.17
CA LYS A 82 -7.84 -11.78 -10.38
C LYS A 82 -6.41 -12.24 -10.70
N GLN A 83 -5.69 -11.48 -11.52
CA GLN A 83 -4.33 -11.81 -11.92
C GLN A 83 -3.34 -11.54 -10.78
N LEU A 84 -3.50 -10.41 -10.07
CA LEU A 84 -2.71 -10.08 -8.88
C LEU A 84 -2.77 -11.19 -7.83
N ILE A 85 -3.98 -11.69 -7.52
CA ILE A 85 -4.17 -12.77 -6.54
C ILE A 85 -3.51 -14.06 -7.02
N GLN A 86 -3.61 -14.39 -8.32
CA GLN A 86 -2.92 -15.56 -8.88
C GLN A 86 -1.39 -15.44 -8.72
N PHE A 87 -0.82 -14.25 -8.88
CA PHE A 87 0.60 -14.03 -8.61
C PHE A 87 0.92 -14.24 -7.14
N TRP A 88 0.15 -13.67 -6.21
CA TRP A 88 0.37 -13.90 -4.78
C TRP A 88 0.27 -15.37 -4.37
N ILE A 89 -0.61 -16.14 -5.01
CA ILE A 89 -0.71 -17.59 -4.80
C ILE A 89 0.54 -18.30 -5.34
N ALA A 90 0.96 -17.98 -6.57
CA ALA A 90 2.13 -18.59 -7.20
C ALA A 90 3.43 -18.33 -6.42
N GLU A 91 3.57 -17.14 -5.82
CA GLU A 91 4.68 -16.76 -4.96
C GLU A 91 4.56 -17.32 -3.52
N GLY A 92 3.45 -17.99 -3.19
CA GLY A 92 3.22 -18.58 -1.86
C GLY A 92 2.94 -17.55 -0.76
N PHE A 93 2.56 -16.32 -1.10
CA PHE A 93 2.26 -15.27 -0.13
C PHE A 93 0.95 -15.52 0.63
N ILE A 94 0.02 -16.24 0.01
CA ILE A 94 -1.28 -16.56 0.60
C ILE A 94 -1.15 -17.70 1.60
N ARG A 95 -1.30 -17.39 2.89
CA ARG A 95 -1.30 -18.39 3.96
C ARG A 95 -2.71 -18.88 4.24
N LYS A 96 -3.07 -20.03 3.67
CA LYS A 96 -4.36 -20.68 3.92
C LYS A 96 -4.51 -21.06 5.39
N LYS A 97 -5.66 -20.71 6.00
CA LYS A 97 -6.11 -21.24 7.29
C LYS A 97 -7.40 -22.05 7.08
N GLY A 98 -7.35 -23.36 7.34
CA GLY A 98 -8.50 -24.25 7.26
C GLY A 98 -8.94 -24.55 5.82
N SER A 99 -10.25 -24.60 5.58
CA SER A 99 -10.85 -25.02 4.30
C SER A 99 -11.07 -23.90 3.28
N LYS A 100 -10.74 -22.63 3.59
CA LYS A 100 -10.91 -21.50 2.68
C LYS A 100 -10.12 -21.68 1.38
N LYS A 101 -10.63 -21.15 0.27
CA LYS A 101 -9.88 -21.07 -0.99
C LYS A 101 -8.82 -19.98 -0.89
N GLU A 102 -7.71 -20.15 -1.60
CA GLU A 102 -6.61 -19.18 -1.57
C GLU A 102 -7.02 -17.87 -2.25
N GLU A 103 -7.88 -17.94 -3.25
CA GLU A 103 -8.46 -16.77 -3.91
C GLU A 103 -9.28 -15.92 -2.92
N ASP A 104 -10.10 -16.55 -2.09
CA ASP A 104 -10.90 -15.85 -1.07
C ASP A 104 -9.99 -15.18 -0.02
N VAL A 105 -8.88 -15.82 0.34
CA VAL A 105 -7.89 -15.24 1.27
C VAL A 105 -7.15 -14.07 0.59
N GLY A 106 -6.82 -14.20 -0.70
CA GLY A 106 -6.21 -13.13 -1.49
C GLY A 106 -7.10 -11.90 -1.62
N GLU A 107 -8.40 -12.09 -1.84
CA GLU A 107 -9.36 -10.98 -1.83
C GLU A 107 -9.43 -10.30 -0.45
N GLN A 108 -9.41 -11.08 0.64
CA GLN A 108 -9.37 -10.54 2.00
C GLN A 108 -8.11 -9.70 2.24
N TYR A 109 -6.94 -10.18 1.82
CA TYR A 109 -5.68 -9.43 1.95
C TYR A 109 -5.71 -8.12 1.16
N LEU A 110 -6.27 -8.13 -0.05
CA LEU A 110 -6.45 -6.92 -0.83
C LEU A 110 -7.40 -5.93 -0.14
N ASP A 111 -8.52 -6.40 0.40
CA ASP A 111 -9.47 -5.56 1.13
C ASP A 111 -8.83 -4.93 2.39
N GLU A 112 -7.98 -5.67 3.10
CA GLU A 112 -7.21 -5.14 4.23
C GLU A 112 -6.26 -4.02 3.76
N LEU A 113 -5.50 -4.23 2.68
CA LEU A 113 -4.61 -3.22 2.10
C LEU A 113 -5.38 -1.97 1.63
N ILE A 114 -6.56 -2.14 1.06
CA ILE A 114 -7.47 -1.04 0.68
C ILE A 114 -8.00 -0.33 1.94
N SER A 115 -8.35 -1.05 2.99
CA SER A 115 -8.85 -0.47 4.24
C SER A 115 -7.80 0.41 4.95
N LEU A 116 -6.53 0.09 4.74
CA LEU A 116 -5.36 0.87 5.17
C LEU A 116 -5.02 2.03 4.22
N ASN A 117 -5.76 2.18 3.11
CA ASN A 117 -5.52 3.13 2.02
C ASN A 117 -4.13 3.00 1.36
N LEU A 118 -3.54 1.79 1.41
CA LEU A 118 -2.29 1.51 0.71
C LEU A 118 -2.54 1.26 -0.78
N ILE A 119 -3.72 0.73 -1.11
CA ILE A 119 -4.16 0.36 -2.45
C ILE A 119 -5.47 1.05 -2.79
N ILE A 120 -5.61 1.51 -4.03
CA ILE A 120 -6.75 2.25 -4.54
C ILE A 120 -7.62 1.28 -5.36
N PRO A 121 -8.89 1.03 -4.99
CA PRO A 121 -9.82 0.32 -5.87
C PRO A 121 -10.20 1.22 -7.06
N ILE A 122 -10.04 0.72 -8.29
CA ILE A 122 -10.34 1.47 -9.52
C ILE A 122 -11.71 1.10 -10.06
N SER A 123 -12.04 -0.18 -10.13
CA SER A 123 -13.34 -0.66 -10.56
C SER A 123 -13.82 -1.86 -9.76
N ARG A 124 -15.14 -2.08 -9.76
CA ARG A 124 -15.79 -3.20 -9.07
C ARG A 124 -16.51 -4.11 -10.05
N ARG A 125 -16.61 -5.38 -9.69
CA ARG A 125 -17.41 -6.40 -10.35
C ARG A 125 -18.89 -6.24 -9.96
N THR A 126 -19.76 -6.98 -10.64
CA THR A 126 -21.21 -6.98 -10.36
C THR A 126 -21.56 -7.55 -8.98
N ASP A 127 -20.67 -8.38 -8.40
CA ASP A 127 -20.80 -8.93 -7.04
C ASP A 127 -20.30 -7.95 -5.95
N GLY A 128 -19.83 -6.75 -6.32
CA GLY A 128 -19.28 -5.75 -5.41
C GLY A 128 -17.78 -5.91 -5.10
N GLY A 129 -17.17 -7.03 -5.49
CA GLY A 129 -15.74 -7.28 -5.33
C GLY A 129 -14.89 -6.37 -6.21
N VAL A 130 -13.64 -6.12 -5.82
CA VAL A 130 -12.73 -5.27 -6.60
C VAL A 130 -12.34 -6.02 -7.89
N LYS A 131 -12.49 -5.34 -9.03
CA LYS A 131 -12.12 -5.87 -10.35
C LYS A 131 -10.71 -5.44 -10.73
N THR A 132 -10.41 -4.16 -10.53
CA THR A 132 -9.10 -3.57 -10.78
C THR A 132 -8.69 -2.63 -9.65
N CYS A 133 -7.38 -2.55 -9.40
CA CYS A 133 -6.81 -1.69 -8.36
C CYS A 133 -5.55 -0.98 -8.88
N SER A 134 -5.06 0.00 -8.11
CA SER A 134 -3.81 0.72 -8.39
C SER A 134 -3.10 1.09 -7.09
N ILE A 135 -1.83 1.47 -7.17
CA ILE A 135 -1.01 1.90 -6.04
C ILE A 135 -0.58 3.36 -6.24
N HIS A 136 -0.58 4.16 -5.19
CA HIS A 136 -0.02 5.52 -5.27
C HIS A 136 1.50 5.47 -5.49
N ASP A 137 2.03 6.40 -6.28
CA ASP A 137 3.45 6.44 -6.67
C ASP A 137 4.41 6.50 -5.47
N LEU A 138 3.99 7.14 -4.37
CA LEU A 138 4.75 7.18 -3.12
C LEU A 138 4.91 5.76 -2.51
N PHE A 139 3.81 5.02 -2.39
CA PHE A 139 3.82 3.65 -1.87
C PHE A 139 4.55 2.70 -2.82
N ARG A 140 4.40 2.90 -4.13
CA ARG A 140 5.15 2.13 -5.14
C ARG A 140 6.66 2.32 -5.00
N LYS A 141 7.14 3.55 -4.87
CA LYS A 141 8.58 3.85 -4.66
C LYS A 141 9.08 3.22 -3.36
N PHE A 142 8.28 3.23 -2.31
CA PHE A 142 8.58 2.51 -1.08
C PHE A 142 8.70 1.00 -1.32
N CYS A 143 7.75 0.38 -2.04
CA CYS A 143 7.79 -1.06 -2.34
C CYS A 143 9.04 -1.45 -3.14
N ILE A 144 9.45 -0.63 -4.12
CA ILE A 144 10.69 -0.85 -4.89
C ILE A 144 11.92 -0.78 -3.96
N PHE A 145 12.02 0.29 -3.16
CA PHE A 145 13.12 0.48 -2.22
C PHE A 145 13.22 -0.70 -1.25
N LYS A 146 12.11 -1.07 -0.59
CA LYS A 146 12.11 -2.16 0.38
C LYS A 146 12.27 -3.55 -0.24
N GLY A 147 11.69 -3.79 -1.41
CA GLY A 147 11.84 -5.06 -2.11
C GLY A 147 13.29 -5.32 -2.56
N SER A 148 14.04 -4.26 -2.89
CA SER A 148 15.48 -4.36 -3.18
C SER A 148 16.32 -4.64 -1.94
N GLU A 149 15.98 -4.09 -0.76
CA GLU A 149 16.68 -4.43 0.50
C GLU A 149 16.44 -5.88 0.95
N MET A 150 15.30 -6.47 0.57
CA MET A 150 14.92 -7.82 0.98
C MET A 150 15.21 -8.90 -0.07
N ASN A 151 15.90 -8.58 -1.18
CA ASN A 151 16.20 -9.49 -2.31
C ASN A 151 14.97 -10.16 -2.98
N TYR A 152 13.78 -9.56 -2.91
CA TYR A 152 12.58 -10.14 -3.55
C TYR A 152 12.31 -9.62 -4.98
N LEU A 153 13.03 -8.59 -5.45
CA LEU A 153 12.76 -7.92 -6.74
C LEU A 153 13.93 -8.00 -7.73
N GLU A 154 14.78 -9.02 -7.66
CA GLU A 154 15.77 -9.24 -8.72
C GLU A 154 15.06 -9.64 -10.02
N ALA A 155 15.12 -8.76 -11.01
CA ALA A 155 14.78 -9.12 -12.39
C ALA A 155 15.70 -10.27 -12.82
N PRO A 156 15.21 -11.28 -13.56
CA PRO A 156 16.09 -12.30 -14.10
C PRO A 156 17.14 -11.62 -14.97
N GLU A 157 18.39 -11.69 -14.55
CA GLU A 157 19.52 -11.31 -15.37
C GLU A 157 19.40 -12.08 -16.69
N SER A 158 19.33 -11.31 -17.77
CA SER A 158 19.34 -11.79 -19.14
C SER A 158 20.44 -12.83 -19.32
N LEU A 159 20.06 -14.05 -19.70
CA LEU A 159 20.97 -15.07 -20.20
C LEU A 159 21.64 -14.54 -21.48
N SER A 160 22.88 -14.09 -21.35
CA SER A 160 23.84 -13.93 -22.44
C SER A 160 24.61 -15.22 -22.67
#